data_AF-A0AAU1BMD6-F1
#
_entry.id   AF-A0AAU1BMD6-F1
#
_cell.length_a   1.000
_cell.length_b   1.000
_cell.length_c   1.000
_cell.angle_alpha   90.00
_cell.angle_beta   90.00
_cell.angle_gamma   90.00
#
_symmetry.space_group_name_H-M   'P 1'
#
loop_
_entity.id
_entity.type
_entity.pdbx_description
1 polymer ?
#
loop_
_entity_poly.entity_id
_entity_poly.type
_entity_poly.pdbx_seq_one_letter_code
_entity_poly.pdbx_strand_id
1 'polypeptide(L)'
;MTTPGSLAAWTPGLDDATTLRAAYEAMPGDDASAIPWYVRLLENPASPLALPGAIDLFGHDCVHIVLGRGTLSQDEAFVLGVTMGASGRLRMWQRQLYRLCARRLYRSVFRFSRVDCLVFDLGVEFAGEAGIARLHQVPWRSLLDRPLGEIRQSLGIDPGRLATVYASERALWPASAAAQRLPTRLPRGVPGRQE
;
A
#
# COMPACT_ATOMS: atom_id res chain seq x y z
N MET A 1 0.21 -27.63 7.98
CA MET A 1 0.57 -26.99 6.69
C MET A 1 -0.68 -26.32 6.16
N THR A 2 -0.85 -25.02 6.45
CA THR A 2 -1.94 -24.21 5.88
C THR A 2 -1.60 -23.90 4.43
N THR A 3 -2.42 -24.35 3.49
CA THR A 3 -2.37 -23.89 2.10
C THR A 3 -2.38 -22.35 2.12
N PRO A 4 -1.40 -21.66 1.51
CA PRO A 4 -1.47 -20.20 1.43
C PRO A 4 -2.81 -19.83 0.77
N GLY A 5 -3.57 -18.94 1.42
CA GLY A 5 -4.83 -18.45 0.87
C GLY A 5 -4.59 -17.76 -0.48
N SER A 6 -5.65 -17.55 -1.26
CA SER A 6 -5.52 -16.77 -2.50
C SER A 6 -5.03 -15.36 -2.19
N LEU A 7 -4.26 -14.75 -3.10
CA LEU A 7 -3.82 -13.36 -2.99
C LEU A 7 -5.00 -12.43 -2.67
N ALA A 8 -6.15 -12.69 -3.28
CA ALA A 8 -7.40 -11.95 -3.07
C ALA A 8 -7.94 -12.02 -1.64
N ALA A 9 -7.60 -13.04 -0.84
CA ALA A 9 -8.03 -13.20 0.55
C ALA A 9 -6.98 -12.73 1.58
N TRP A 10 -5.74 -12.49 1.14
CA TRP A 10 -4.66 -12.07 2.02
C TRP A 10 -4.82 -10.63 2.47
N THR A 11 -4.61 -10.39 3.77
CA THR A 11 -4.47 -9.06 4.36
C THR A 11 -3.43 -9.11 5.49
N PRO A 12 -2.43 -8.21 5.52
CA PRO A 12 -1.36 -8.25 6.53
C PRO A 12 -1.79 -7.69 7.89
N GLY A 13 -2.84 -6.84 7.93
CA GLY A 13 -3.30 -6.23 9.17
C GLY A 13 -2.36 -5.16 9.73
N LEU A 14 -2.66 -4.67 10.93
CA LEU A 14 -1.83 -3.68 11.65
C LEU A 14 -1.15 -4.30 12.88
N ASP A 15 -0.70 -5.55 12.78
CA ASP A 15 0.12 -6.13 13.86
C ASP A 15 1.52 -5.50 13.85
N ASP A 16 1.94 -4.98 15.00
CA ASP A 16 3.22 -4.29 15.16
C ASP A 16 4.35 -5.23 15.61
N ALA A 17 3.99 -6.38 16.21
CA ALA A 17 4.96 -7.31 16.77
C ALA A 17 5.62 -8.21 15.71
N THR A 18 4.88 -8.53 14.64
CA THR A 18 5.40 -9.31 13.51
C THR A 18 6.52 -8.55 12.79
N THR A 19 7.54 -9.26 12.31
CA THR A 19 8.62 -8.66 11.50
C THR A 19 8.20 -8.49 10.05
N LEU A 20 8.84 -7.56 9.32
CA LEU A 20 8.58 -7.37 7.90
C LEU A 20 8.82 -8.66 7.09
N ARG A 21 9.86 -9.42 7.42
CA ARG A 21 10.16 -10.72 6.81
C ARG A 21 9.02 -11.70 6.99
N ALA A 22 8.56 -11.89 8.23
CA ALA A 22 7.50 -12.86 8.52
C ALA A 22 6.19 -12.49 7.81
N ALA A 23 5.85 -11.19 7.75
CA ALA A 23 4.69 -10.73 7.01
C ALA A 23 4.85 -10.89 5.48
N TYR A 24 6.04 -10.65 4.94
CA TYR A 24 6.34 -10.81 3.52
C TYR A 24 6.33 -12.28 3.09
N GLU A 25 6.92 -13.19 3.87
CA GLU A 25 6.90 -14.63 3.62
C GLU A 25 5.48 -15.23 3.73
N ALA A 26 4.59 -14.57 4.48
CA ALA A 26 3.17 -14.94 4.57
C ALA A 26 2.32 -14.40 3.39
N MET A 27 2.87 -13.49 2.56
CA MET A 27 2.19 -13.00 1.37
C MET A 27 2.18 -14.09 0.30
N PRO A 28 1.01 -14.47 -0.25
CA PRO A 28 0.95 -15.37 -1.40
C PRO A 28 1.76 -14.77 -2.54
N GLY A 29 2.74 -15.49 -3.06
CA GLY A 29 3.58 -14.98 -4.14
C GLY A 29 2.76 -14.74 -5.41
N ASP A 30 3.04 -13.63 -6.10
CA ASP A 30 2.55 -13.38 -7.45
C ASP A 30 3.73 -13.33 -8.43
N ASP A 31 3.49 -13.72 -9.68
CA ASP A 31 4.55 -13.77 -10.68
C ASP A 31 4.85 -12.36 -11.19
N ALA A 32 6.00 -11.82 -10.78
CA ALA A 32 6.50 -10.52 -11.22
C ALA A 32 6.56 -10.38 -12.76
N SER A 33 6.67 -11.48 -13.50
CA SER A 33 6.67 -11.49 -14.97
C SER A 33 5.29 -11.18 -15.58
N ALA A 34 4.21 -11.35 -14.81
CA ALA A 34 2.84 -11.08 -15.23
C ALA A 34 2.47 -9.59 -15.25
N ILE A 35 3.31 -8.70 -14.67
CA ILE A 35 3.03 -7.26 -14.63
C ILE A 35 3.08 -6.67 -16.05
N PRO A 36 1.96 -6.13 -16.58
CA PRO A 36 1.89 -5.63 -17.95
C PRO A 36 2.77 -4.41 -18.21
N TRP A 37 3.21 -4.23 -19.45
CA TRP A 37 4.08 -3.12 -19.86
C TRP A 37 3.50 -1.73 -19.52
N TYR A 38 2.18 -1.56 -19.59
CA TYR A 38 1.53 -0.28 -19.31
C TYR A 38 1.57 0.11 -17.83
N VAL A 39 1.62 -0.88 -16.93
CA VAL A 39 1.85 -0.65 -15.49
C VAL A 39 3.31 -0.28 -15.27
N ARG A 40 4.23 -1.07 -15.86
CA ARG A 40 5.68 -0.81 -15.77
C ARG A 40 6.06 0.57 -16.28
N LEU A 41 5.37 1.08 -17.31
CA LEU A 41 5.65 2.38 -17.89
C LEU A 41 5.56 3.54 -16.88
N LEU A 42 4.59 3.49 -15.97
CA LEU A 42 4.32 4.58 -15.03
C LEU A 42 4.83 4.29 -13.61
N GLU A 43 4.95 3.02 -13.23
CA GLU A 43 5.16 2.61 -11.85
C GLU A 43 6.54 1.97 -11.61
N ASN A 44 7.23 1.52 -12.65
CA ASN A 44 8.57 0.93 -12.51
C ASN A 44 9.64 2.03 -12.47
N PRO A 45 10.53 2.06 -11.46
CA PRO A 45 11.57 3.08 -11.33
C PRO A 45 12.60 3.06 -12.48
N ALA A 46 12.74 1.96 -13.20
CA ALA A 46 13.59 1.86 -14.39
C ALA A 46 12.96 2.50 -15.64
N SER A 47 11.68 2.88 -15.60
CA SER A 47 11.00 3.54 -16.70
C SER A 47 11.39 5.03 -16.78
N PRO A 48 11.71 5.57 -17.97
CA PRO A 48 11.94 7.01 -18.14
C PRO A 48 10.68 7.84 -17.94
N LEU A 49 9.49 7.22 -17.96
CA LEU A 49 8.20 7.86 -17.74
C LEU A 49 7.62 7.55 -16.35
N ALA A 50 8.43 6.99 -15.46
CA ALA A 50 8.05 6.69 -14.09
C ALA A 50 7.48 7.94 -13.40
N LEU A 51 6.31 7.79 -12.78
CA LEU A 51 5.71 8.84 -11.97
C LEU A 51 6.39 8.91 -10.59
N PRO A 52 6.32 10.06 -9.90
CA PRO A 52 6.86 10.20 -8.56
C PRO A 52 6.34 9.11 -7.62
N GLY A 53 7.24 8.46 -6.89
CA GLY A 53 6.90 7.33 -6.02
C GLY A 53 7.05 5.95 -6.68
N ALA A 54 7.47 5.87 -7.94
CA ALA A 54 7.83 4.58 -8.56
C ALA A 54 8.82 3.79 -7.70
N ILE A 55 8.53 2.52 -7.48
CA ILE A 55 9.23 1.63 -6.54
C ILE A 55 9.36 0.23 -7.15
N ASP A 56 10.36 -0.56 -6.73
CA ASP A 56 10.47 -1.95 -7.17
C ASP A 56 9.37 -2.82 -6.54
N LEU A 57 9.12 -3.99 -7.13
CA LEU A 57 8.03 -4.88 -6.69
C LEU A 57 8.17 -5.26 -5.20
N PHE A 58 9.40 -5.55 -4.77
CA PHE A 58 9.68 -5.89 -3.37
C PHE A 58 9.31 -4.73 -2.43
N GLY A 59 9.68 -3.50 -2.78
CA GLY A 59 9.30 -2.33 -2.01
C GLY A 59 7.79 -2.10 -2.03
N HIS A 60 7.12 -2.31 -3.17
CA HIS A 60 5.66 -2.21 -3.28
C HIS A 60 4.95 -3.17 -2.31
N ASP A 61 5.35 -4.44 -2.30
CA ASP A 61 4.82 -5.44 -1.37
C ASP A 61 5.07 -5.05 0.10
N CYS A 62 6.24 -4.47 0.39
CA CYS A 62 6.52 -3.93 1.72
C CYS A 62 5.58 -2.78 2.10
N VAL A 63 5.19 -1.92 1.14
CA VAL A 63 4.21 -0.85 1.38
C VAL A 63 2.84 -1.43 1.75
N HIS A 64 2.36 -2.47 1.06
CA HIS A 64 1.13 -3.18 1.44
C HIS A 64 1.16 -3.61 2.90
N ILE A 65 2.28 -4.22 3.32
CA ILE A 65 2.47 -4.75 4.66
C ILE A 65 2.46 -3.64 5.72
N VAL A 66 3.23 -2.56 5.53
CA VAL A 66 3.28 -1.49 6.54
C VAL A 66 1.97 -0.70 6.61
N LEU A 67 1.21 -0.62 5.51
CA LEU A 67 -0.13 -0.02 5.52
C LEU A 67 -1.21 -0.98 6.02
N GLY A 68 -0.93 -2.28 6.12
CA GLY A 68 -1.94 -3.26 6.53
C GLY A 68 -3.01 -3.51 5.46
N ARG A 69 -2.67 -3.32 4.18
CA ARG A 69 -3.59 -3.39 3.03
C ARG A 69 -3.44 -4.71 2.27
N GLY A 70 -4.57 -5.25 1.79
CA GLY A 70 -4.58 -6.42 0.90
C GLY A 70 -4.18 -6.05 -0.53
N THR A 71 -4.59 -6.84 -1.51
CA THR A 71 -4.20 -6.68 -2.94
C THR A 71 -5.40 -6.56 -3.88
N LEU A 72 -6.60 -6.24 -3.37
CA LEU A 72 -7.72 -5.92 -4.27
C LEU A 72 -7.49 -4.57 -4.96
N SER A 73 -8.20 -4.32 -6.06
CA SER A 73 -8.09 -3.07 -6.83
C SER A 73 -8.17 -1.79 -5.98
N GLN A 74 -9.03 -1.75 -4.95
CA GLN A 74 -9.09 -0.61 -4.02
C GLN A 74 -7.90 -0.55 -3.06
N ASP A 75 -7.35 -1.69 -2.64
CA ASP A 75 -6.14 -1.73 -1.82
C ASP A 75 -4.93 -1.24 -2.62
N GLU A 76 -4.77 -1.73 -3.86
CA GLU A 76 -3.75 -1.25 -4.82
C GLU A 76 -3.88 0.26 -5.04
N ALA A 77 -5.10 0.75 -5.26
CA ALA A 77 -5.36 2.17 -5.42
C ALA A 77 -4.89 2.99 -4.21
N PHE A 78 -5.20 2.54 -3.00
CA PHE A 78 -4.74 3.22 -1.78
C PHE A 78 -3.22 3.20 -1.65
N VAL A 79 -2.60 2.03 -1.83
CA VAL A 79 -1.14 1.83 -1.72
C VAL A 79 -0.38 2.69 -2.72
N LEU A 80 -0.82 2.71 -3.98
CA LEU A 80 -0.25 3.55 -5.03
C LEU A 80 -0.45 5.03 -4.71
N GLY A 81 -1.63 5.40 -4.22
CA GLY A 81 -1.92 6.77 -3.78
C GLY A 81 -0.97 7.24 -2.68
N VAL A 82 -0.79 6.42 -1.64
CA VAL A 82 0.14 6.70 -0.54
C VAL A 82 1.58 6.79 -1.04
N THR A 83 2.02 5.84 -1.86
CA THR A 83 3.40 5.80 -2.38
C THR A 83 3.72 7.02 -3.24
N MET A 84 2.82 7.40 -4.15
CA MET A 84 2.98 8.58 -4.97
C MET A 84 2.88 9.87 -4.16
N GLY A 85 1.93 9.96 -3.21
CA GLY A 85 1.75 11.10 -2.33
C GLY A 85 2.97 11.35 -1.43
N ALA A 86 3.51 10.28 -0.82
CA ALA A 86 4.70 10.31 0.04
C ALA A 86 5.98 10.69 -0.72
N SER A 87 5.98 10.71 -2.05
CA SER A 87 7.15 11.14 -2.83
C SER A 87 7.52 12.61 -2.58
N GLY A 88 6.56 13.44 -2.17
CA GLY A 88 6.71 14.89 -1.99
C GLY A 88 6.91 15.65 -3.31
N ARG A 89 6.73 14.99 -4.47
CA ARG A 89 6.96 15.59 -5.80
C ARG A 89 5.78 15.38 -6.76
N LEU A 90 4.72 14.72 -6.32
CA LEU A 90 3.55 14.44 -7.13
C LEU A 90 2.78 15.74 -7.46
N ARG A 91 2.76 16.10 -8.75
CA ARG A 91 2.00 17.26 -9.24
C ARG A 91 0.56 16.88 -9.55
N MET A 92 -0.35 17.87 -9.51
CA MET A 92 -1.77 17.66 -9.82
C MET A 92 -1.99 17.03 -11.21
N TRP A 93 -1.25 17.48 -12.24
CA TRP A 93 -1.38 16.90 -13.57
C TRP A 93 -0.89 15.44 -13.65
N GLN A 94 0.11 15.05 -12.84
CA GLN A 94 0.60 13.67 -12.76
C GLN A 94 -0.44 12.76 -12.08
N ARG A 95 -1.08 13.26 -11.00
CA ARG A 95 -2.22 12.60 -10.35
C ARG A 95 -3.36 12.36 -11.36
N GLN A 96 -3.69 13.36 -12.18
CA GLN A 96 -4.75 13.21 -13.19
C GLN A 96 -4.33 12.30 -14.35
N LEU A 97 -3.08 12.36 -14.80
CA LEU A 97 -2.54 11.44 -15.81
C LEU A 97 -2.62 10.00 -15.33
N TYR A 98 -2.19 9.73 -14.09
CA TYR A 98 -2.27 8.39 -13.51
C TYR A 98 -3.71 7.87 -13.48
N ARG A 99 -4.66 8.66 -12.95
CA ARG A 99 -6.09 8.31 -12.96
C ARG A 99 -6.62 8.03 -14.35
N LEU A 100 -6.21 8.81 -15.36
CA LEU A 100 -6.62 8.60 -16.74
C LEU A 100 -6.09 7.25 -17.27
N CYS A 101 -4.80 6.97 -17.07
CA CYS A 101 -4.15 5.74 -17.48
C CYS A 101 -4.74 4.52 -16.75
N ALA A 102 -4.84 4.55 -15.43
CA ALA A 102 -5.39 3.47 -14.62
C ALA A 102 -6.85 3.12 -15.00
N ARG A 103 -7.64 4.12 -15.41
CA ARG A 103 -9.04 3.91 -15.80
C ARG A 103 -9.24 3.52 -17.27
N ARG A 104 -8.38 3.97 -18.18
CA ARG A 104 -8.58 3.84 -19.63
C ARG A 104 -7.56 2.94 -20.33
N LEU A 105 -6.29 3.04 -19.94
CA LEU A 105 -5.19 2.28 -20.54
C LEU A 105 -5.05 0.91 -19.90
N TYR A 106 -5.16 0.83 -18.57
CA TYR A 106 -4.98 -0.43 -17.85
C TYR A 106 -6.13 -1.40 -18.19
N ARG A 107 -5.81 -2.70 -18.18
CA ARG A 107 -6.72 -3.79 -18.57
C ARG A 107 -6.82 -4.81 -17.44
N SER A 108 -7.90 -5.60 -17.49
CA SER A 108 -8.16 -6.67 -16.53
C SER A 108 -8.16 -6.16 -15.08
N VAL A 109 -7.58 -6.93 -14.16
CA VAL A 109 -7.46 -6.67 -12.72
C VAL A 109 -6.75 -5.34 -12.38
N PHE A 110 -5.98 -4.77 -13.31
CA PHE A 110 -5.28 -3.50 -13.12
C PHE A 110 -6.16 -2.27 -13.41
N ARG A 111 -7.35 -2.45 -14.02
CA ARG A 111 -8.18 -1.31 -14.41
C ARG A 111 -8.93 -0.75 -13.21
N PHE A 112 -8.67 0.52 -12.90
CA PHE A 112 -9.37 1.21 -11.81
C PHE A 112 -10.82 1.55 -12.17
N SER A 113 -11.69 1.27 -11.20
CA SER A 113 -13.05 1.77 -11.15
C SER A 113 -13.08 3.27 -10.76
N ARG A 114 -14.26 3.89 -10.77
CA ARG A 114 -14.42 5.26 -10.25
C ARG A 114 -14.15 5.33 -8.75
N VAL A 115 -14.52 4.27 -8.01
CA VAL A 115 -14.28 4.18 -6.56
C VAL A 115 -12.78 4.05 -6.31
N ASP A 116 -12.08 3.24 -7.10
CA ASP A 116 -10.63 3.05 -6.97
C ASP A 116 -9.89 4.38 -7.21
N CYS A 117 -10.31 5.20 -8.18
CA CYS A 117 -9.77 6.56 -8.34
C CYS A 117 -9.97 7.44 -7.08
N LEU A 118 -11.09 7.31 -6.37
CA LEU A 118 -11.36 8.07 -5.14
C LEU A 118 -10.53 7.55 -3.97
N VAL A 119 -10.34 6.23 -3.88
CA VAL A 119 -9.47 5.61 -2.86
C VAL A 119 -7.99 5.94 -3.11
N PHE A 120 -7.56 6.01 -4.37
CA PHE A 120 -6.24 6.51 -4.74
C PHE A 120 -6.04 7.95 -4.29
N ASP A 121 -7.02 8.81 -4.55
CA ASP A 121 -7.02 10.21 -4.14
C ASP A 121 -6.94 10.35 -2.60
N LEU A 122 -7.69 9.52 -1.87
CA LEU A 122 -7.63 9.42 -0.41
C LEU A 122 -6.23 9.03 0.10
N GLY A 123 -5.58 8.07 -0.56
CA GLY A 123 -4.20 7.66 -0.24
C GLY A 123 -3.19 8.78 -0.46
N VAL A 124 -3.31 9.54 -1.56
CA VAL A 124 -2.44 10.70 -1.85
C VAL A 124 -2.57 11.76 -0.76
N GLU A 125 -3.80 12.08 -0.36
CA GLU A 125 -4.10 13.10 0.66
C GLU A 125 -3.60 12.65 2.03
N PHE A 126 -3.87 11.41 2.42
CA PHE A 126 -3.35 10.81 3.65
C PHE A 126 -1.83 10.93 3.76
N ALA A 127 -1.10 10.58 2.70
CA ALA A 127 0.36 10.65 2.72
C ALA A 127 0.89 12.09 2.81
N GLY A 128 0.22 13.04 2.14
CA GLY A 128 0.56 14.46 2.19
C GLY A 128 0.37 15.06 3.58
N GLU A 129 -0.73 14.71 4.27
CA GLU A 129 -1.04 15.20 5.62
C GLU A 129 -0.26 14.48 6.73
N ALA A 130 0.15 13.23 6.50
CA ALA A 130 0.85 12.43 7.49
C ALA A 130 2.36 12.70 7.55
N GLY A 131 2.93 13.34 6.52
CA GLY A 131 4.37 13.58 6.48
C GLY A 131 5.18 12.28 6.38
N ILE A 132 4.61 11.28 5.70
CA ILE A 132 5.21 9.95 5.56
C ILE A 132 6.57 10.07 4.85
N ALA A 133 7.55 9.29 5.30
CA ALA A 133 8.84 9.18 4.65
C ALA A 133 8.68 8.77 3.18
N ARG A 134 9.66 9.13 2.33
CA ARG A 134 9.63 8.80 0.90
C ARG A 134 9.75 7.29 0.71
N LEU A 135 8.61 6.59 0.62
CA LEU A 135 8.54 5.12 0.60
C LEU A 135 9.38 4.49 -0.53
N HIS A 136 9.46 5.15 -1.68
CA HIS A 136 10.29 4.76 -2.82
C HIS A 136 11.82 4.85 -2.59
N GLN A 137 12.26 5.46 -1.49
CA GLN A 137 13.67 5.62 -1.11
C GLN A 137 14.05 4.78 0.12
N VAL A 138 13.08 4.11 0.73
CA VAL A 138 13.31 3.30 1.93
C VAL A 138 14.14 2.07 1.56
N PRO A 139 15.21 1.76 2.31
CA PRO A 139 16.02 0.58 2.06
C PRO A 139 15.32 -0.68 2.63
N TRP A 140 14.16 -1.06 2.08
CA TRP A 140 13.28 -2.11 2.62
C TRP A 140 14.00 -3.42 2.99
N ARG A 141 15.01 -3.82 2.20
CA ARG A 141 15.78 -5.05 2.40
C ARG A 141 16.55 -5.05 3.72
N SER A 142 16.99 -3.89 4.21
CA SER A 142 17.68 -3.79 5.51
C SER A 142 16.72 -3.77 6.70
N LEU A 143 15.41 -3.66 6.45
CA LEU A 143 14.37 -3.60 7.49
C LEU A 143 13.66 -4.94 7.69
N LEU A 144 14.00 -5.98 6.93
CA LEU A 144 13.31 -7.28 6.94
C LEU A 144 13.14 -7.86 8.35
N ASP A 145 14.18 -7.79 9.18
CA ASP A 145 14.18 -8.41 10.51
C ASP A 145 13.62 -7.47 11.61
N ARG A 146 13.17 -6.28 11.25
CA ARG A 146 12.58 -5.32 12.21
C ARG A 146 11.08 -5.56 12.41
N PRO A 147 10.57 -5.34 13.64
CA PRO A 147 9.14 -5.32 13.91
C PRO A 147 8.42 -4.24 13.08
N LEU A 148 7.21 -4.55 12.60
CA LEU A 148 6.43 -3.62 11.78
C LEU A 148 6.09 -2.33 12.52
N GLY A 149 5.88 -2.37 13.84
CA GLY A 149 5.63 -1.16 14.63
C GLY A 149 6.79 -0.17 14.59
N GLU A 150 8.03 -0.65 14.70
CA GLU A 150 9.23 0.18 14.59
C GLU A 150 9.39 0.76 13.19
N ILE A 151 9.10 -0.04 12.16
CA ILE A 151 9.16 0.41 10.77
C ILE A 151 8.12 1.51 10.54
N ARG A 152 6.84 1.28 10.89
CA ARG A 152 5.75 2.26 10.77
C ARG A 152 6.11 3.57 11.47
N GLN A 153 6.61 3.49 12.71
CA GLN A 153 7.07 4.66 13.46
C GLN A 153 8.18 5.42 12.72
N SER A 154 9.21 4.72 12.24
CA SER A 154 10.32 5.33 11.50
C SER A 154 9.90 5.99 10.17
N LEU A 155 8.79 5.52 9.58
CA LEU A 155 8.22 6.04 8.35
C LEU A 155 7.20 7.18 8.59
N GLY A 156 6.84 7.47 9.84
CA GLY A 156 5.78 8.42 10.16
C GLY A 156 4.36 7.89 9.89
N ILE A 157 4.20 6.56 9.80
CA ILE A 157 2.92 5.91 9.58
C ILE A 157 2.29 5.63 10.96
N ASP A 158 1.22 6.36 11.28
CA ASP A 158 0.44 6.16 12.51
C ASP A 158 -0.72 5.18 12.26
N PRO A 159 -0.73 3.99 12.90
CA PRO A 159 -1.82 3.03 12.81
C PRO A 159 -3.19 3.59 13.21
N GLY A 160 -3.24 4.55 14.14
CA GLY A 160 -4.48 5.22 14.55
C GLY A 160 -5.07 6.12 13.47
N ARG A 161 -4.20 6.87 12.77
CA ARG A 161 -4.63 7.66 11.60
C ARG A 161 -5.05 6.74 10.45
N LEU A 162 -4.33 5.64 10.20
CA LEU A 162 -4.74 4.64 9.22
C LEU A 162 -6.11 4.05 9.54
N ALA A 163 -6.34 3.63 10.78
CA ALA A 163 -7.63 3.08 11.22
C ALA A 163 -8.78 4.08 11.01
N THR A 164 -8.52 5.37 11.22
CA THR A 164 -9.51 6.45 10.99
C THR A 164 -9.85 6.55 9.51
N VAL A 165 -8.85 6.60 8.63
CA VAL A 165 -9.05 6.63 7.17
C VAL A 165 -9.79 5.37 6.69
N TYR A 166 -9.46 4.21 7.25
CA TYR A 166 -10.07 2.93 6.89
C TYR A 166 -11.54 2.84 7.35
N ALA A 167 -11.86 3.43 8.50
CA ALA A 167 -13.24 3.56 8.96
C ALA A 167 -14.05 4.47 8.03
N SER A 168 -13.48 5.61 7.61
CA SER A 168 -14.11 6.52 6.65
C SER A 168 -14.33 5.86 5.28
N GLU A 169 -13.34 5.17 4.74
CA GLU A 169 -13.46 4.41 3.48
C GLU A 169 -14.59 3.36 3.57
N ARG A 170 -14.66 2.62 4.67
CA ARG A 170 -15.71 1.61 4.90
C ARG A 170 -17.10 2.23 5.03
N ALA A 171 -17.22 3.40 5.65
CA ALA A 171 -18.49 4.11 5.74
C ALA A 171 -18.98 4.61 4.37
N LEU A 172 -18.05 5.04 3.50
CA LEU A 172 -18.36 5.49 2.14
C LEU A 172 -18.70 4.34 1.19
N TRP A 173 -18.04 3.19 1.33
CA TRP A 173 -18.22 2.02 0.46
C TRP A 173 -18.43 0.72 1.25
N PRO A 174 -19.51 0.59 2.02
CA PRO A 174 -19.73 -0.55 2.94
C PRO A 174 -19.91 -1.89 2.24
N ALA A 175 -20.32 -1.88 0.97
CA ALA A 175 -20.48 -3.09 0.14
C ALA A 175 -19.17 -3.57 -0.51
N SER A 176 -18.07 -2.81 -0.39
CA SER A 176 -16.78 -3.21 -0.97
C SER A 176 -16.15 -4.35 -0.18
N ALA A 177 -15.74 -5.41 -0.88
CA ALA A 177 -14.98 -6.50 -0.30
C ALA A 177 -13.60 -6.06 0.25
N ALA A 178 -12.99 -5.02 -0.34
CA ALA A 178 -11.73 -4.47 0.16
C ALA A 178 -11.98 -3.69 1.46
N ALA A 179 -12.96 -2.78 1.45
CA ALA A 179 -13.29 -1.94 2.59
C ALA A 179 -13.74 -2.74 3.82
N GLN A 180 -14.49 -3.83 3.62
CA GLN A 180 -14.94 -4.72 4.70
C GLN A 180 -13.77 -5.41 5.42
N ARG A 181 -12.67 -5.67 4.70
CA ARG A 181 -11.49 -6.39 5.21
C ARG A 181 -10.43 -5.48 5.79
N LEU A 182 -10.61 -4.16 5.73
CA LEU A 182 -9.64 -3.24 6.29
C LEU A 182 -9.46 -3.48 7.80
N PRO A 183 -8.27 -3.26 8.35
CA PRO A 183 -8.02 -3.38 9.77
C PRO A 183 -8.92 -2.45 10.59
N THR A 184 -9.61 -3.00 11.61
CA THR A 184 -10.48 -2.24 12.54
C THR A 184 -9.89 -2.11 13.93
N ARG A 185 -8.87 -2.91 14.25
CA ARG A 185 -8.23 -2.94 15.57
C ARG A 185 -6.88 -2.23 15.48
N LEU A 186 -6.64 -1.36 16.44
CA LEU A 186 -5.30 -0.83 16.67
C LEU A 186 -4.32 -1.97 16.99
N PRO A 187 -3.02 -1.80 16.72
CA PRO A 187 -2.02 -2.80 17.04
C PRO A 187 -2.11 -3.22 18.51
N ARG A 188 -1.90 -4.52 18.79
CA ARG A 188 -1.64 -4.94 20.17
C ARG A 188 -0.24 -4.46 20.52
N GLY A 189 -0.14 -3.57 21.52
CA GLY A 189 1.16 -3.06 21.96
C GLY A 189 2.13 -4.19 22.31
N VAL A 190 3.40 -4.00 21.98
CA VAL A 190 4.48 -4.85 22.49
C VAL A 190 4.48 -4.72 24.01
N PRO A 191 4.41 -5.81 24.81
CA PRO A 191 4.59 -5.70 26.25
C PRO A 191 5.96 -5.06 26.50
N GLY A 192 5.94 -3.87 27.11
CA GLY A 192 7.13 -3.05 27.28
C GLY A 192 8.25 -3.84 27.92
N ARG A 193 9.45 -3.77 27.33
CA ARG A 193 10.68 -4.07 28.07
C ARG A 193 10.81 -2.98 29.13
N GLN A 194 10.57 -3.38 30.38
CA GLN A 194 11.12 -2.63 31.50
C GLN A 194 12.62 -2.91 31.50
N GLU A 195 13.41 -1.88 31.20
CA GLU A 195 14.79 -1.77 31.69
C GLU A 195 14.79 -0.83 32.90
#